data_AF-A0A3C1LPR7-F1
#
_entry.id   AF-A0A3C1LPR7-F1
#
_cell.length_a   1.000
_cell.length_b   1.000
_cell.length_c   1.000
_cell.angle_alpha   90.00
_cell.angle_beta   90.00
_cell.angle_gamma   90.00
#
_symmetry.space_group_name_H-M   'P 1'
#
loop_
_entity.id
_entity.type
_entity.pdbx_description
1 polymer ?
#
loop_
_entity_poly.entity_id
_entity_poly.type
_entity_poly.pdbx_seq_one_letter_code
_entity_poly.pdbx_strand_id
1 'polypeptide(L)'
;MRNIVIILVMLMFINVIGCQEREDNRLAIEEEIDNEATELEESEGIWLTDYDQAMTVAKESDLPVLINFSGSDWCIWCQKLEEEVFDKEEFKAYAEENLVLLNLDFPRKSTQSEEVQA
;
A
#
# COMPACT_ATOMS: atom_id res chain seq x y z
N MET A 1 11.20 -53.06 -2.78
CA MET A 1 11.79 -52.18 -3.81
C MET A 1 10.74 -51.48 -4.67
N ARG A 2 9.76 -52.20 -5.24
CA ARG A 2 8.69 -51.61 -6.08
C ARG A 2 7.82 -50.56 -5.36
N ASN A 3 7.49 -50.75 -4.09
CA ASN A 3 6.66 -49.80 -3.32
C ASN A 3 7.44 -48.56 -2.86
N ILE A 4 8.75 -48.67 -2.66
CA ILE A 4 9.62 -47.53 -2.31
C ILE A 4 9.78 -46.59 -3.52
N VAL A 5 9.89 -47.17 -4.73
CA VAL A 5 9.96 -46.38 -5.97
C VAL A 5 8.65 -45.61 -6.22
N ILE A 6 7.49 -46.21 -5.96
CA ILE A 6 6.19 -45.54 -6.13
C ILE A 6 6.02 -44.36 -5.15
N ILE A 7 6.43 -44.52 -3.89
CA ILE A 7 6.36 -43.45 -2.88
C ILE A 7 7.29 -42.29 -3.22
N LEU A 8 8.51 -42.57 -3.71
CA LEU A 8 9.46 -41.53 -4.13
C LEU A 8 8.98 -40.78 -5.38
N VAL A 9 8.34 -41.47 -6.32
CA VAL A 9 7.74 -40.85 -7.50
C VAL A 9 6.55 -39.97 -7.11
N MET A 10 5.67 -40.42 -6.21
CA MET A 10 4.54 -39.60 -5.73
C MET A 10 4.99 -38.37 -4.94
N LEU A 11 6.05 -38.47 -4.12
CA LEU A 11 6.62 -37.33 -3.40
C LEU A 11 7.25 -36.29 -4.35
N MET A 12 7.81 -36.71 -5.49
CA MET A 12 8.30 -35.78 -6.51
C MET A 12 7.15 -35.07 -7.25
N PHE A 13 6.06 -35.77 -7.57
CA PHE A 13 4.90 -35.16 -8.22
C PHE A 13 4.17 -34.13 -7.34
N ILE A 14 4.15 -34.31 -6.01
CA ILE A 14 3.58 -33.33 -5.06
C ILE A 14 4.37 -31.99 -5.11
N ASN A 15 5.68 -32.04 -5.33
CA ASN A 15 6.51 -30.83 -5.44
C ASN A 15 6.37 -30.12 -6.81
N VAL A 16 5.96 -30.83 -7.86
CA VAL A 16 5.82 -30.26 -9.22
C VAL A 16 4.45 -29.58 -9.42
N ILE A 17 3.37 -30.09 -8.81
CA ILE A 17 2.03 -29.47 -8.94
C ILE A 17 1.93 -28.16 -8.14
N GLY A 18 2.84 -27.91 -7.19
CA GLY A 18 2.87 -26.69 -6.38
C GLY A 18 3.40 -25.43 -7.07
N CYS A 19 3.87 -25.50 -8.33
CA CYS A 19 4.47 -24.35 -9.04
C CYS A 19 3.74 -23.92 -10.33
N GLN A 20 2.67 -24.57 -10.76
CA GLN A 20 2.07 -24.37 -12.10
C GLN A 20 0.73 -23.58 -12.08
N GLU A 21 0.62 -22.55 -11.27
CA GLU A 21 -0.49 -21.57 -11.38
C GLU A 21 0.01 -20.11 -11.25
N ARG A 22 1.33 -19.90 -11.22
CA ARG A 22 1.95 -18.59 -10.99
C ARG A 22 2.63 -17.97 -12.22
N GLU A 23 2.91 -18.71 -13.30
CA GLU A 23 3.57 -18.15 -14.49
C GLU A 23 2.67 -17.87 -15.70
N ASP A 24 1.63 -18.66 -15.99
CA ASP A 24 0.73 -18.36 -17.12
C ASP A 24 -0.12 -17.11 -16.87
N ASN A 25 -0.42 -16.80 -15.61
CA ASN A 25 -1.12 -15.58 -15.23
C ASN A 25 -0.19 -14.37 -15.19
N ARG A 26 1.15 -14.54 -15.15
CA ARG A 26 2.09 -13.42 -15.06
C ARG A 26 2.32 -12.73 -16.40
N LEU A 27 2.31 -13.48 -17.51
CA LEU A 27 2.52 -12.91 -18.85
C LEU A 27 1.28 -12.19 -19.40
N ALA A 28 0.07 -12.60 -19.01
CA ALA A 28 -1.14 -11.86 -19.34
C ALA A 28 -1.32 -10.61 -18.46
N ILE A 29 -0.83 -10.65 -17.21
CA ILE A 29 -0.86 -9.51 -16.28
C ILE A 29 0.21 -8.46 -16.62
N GLU A 30 1.40 -8.85 -17.10
CA GLU A 30 2.45 -7.90 -17.52
C GLU A 30 1.99 -7.00 -18.69
N GLU A 31 1.18 -7.51 -19.64
CA GLU A 31 0.68 -6.71 -20.78
C GLU A 31 -0.51 -5.79 -20.41
N GLU A 32 -1.28 -6.12 -19.36
CA GLU A 32 -2.34 -5.23 -18.82
C GLU A 32 -1.78 -4.15 -17.88
N ILE A 33 -0.73 -4.45 -17.10
CA ILE A 33 -0.09 -3.50 -16.17
C ILE A 33 0.66 -2.38 -16.92
N ASP A 34 1.31 -2.68 -18.04
CA ASP A 34 2.11 -1.71 -18.78
C ASP A 34 1.30 -0.56 -19.41
N ASN A 35 -0.01 -0.74 -19.60
CA ASN A 35 -0.87 0.26 -20.25
C ASN A 35 -1.76 1.05 -19.27
N GLU A 36 -1.77 0.70 -17.98
CA GLU A 36 -2.44 1.46 -16.91
C GLU A 36 -1.44 2.21 -16.02
N ALA A 37 -0.19 1.75 -15.93
CA ALA A 37 0.90 2.38 -15.18
C ALA A 37 1.56 3.59 -15.90
N THR A 38 0.91 4.16 -16.91
CA THR A 38 1.30 5.48 -17.43
C THR A 38 0.38 6.54 -16.85
N GLU A 39 0.83 7.08 -15.72
CA GLU A 39 0.65 8.47 -15.28
C GLU A 39 -0.51 8.79 -14.33
N LEU A 40 -0.71 8.02 -13.27
CA LEU A 40 -1.15 8.53 -11.96
C LEU A 40 -0.59 7.64 -10.84
N GLU A 41 0.02 8.26 -9.83
CA GLU A 41 0.26 7.71 -8.48
C GLU A 41 1.38 6.65 -8.31
N GLU A 42 2.64 7.08 -8.33
CA GLU A 42 3.76 6.32 -7.74
C GLU A 42 4.35 7.08 -6.54
N SER A 43 3.50 7.36 -5.53
CA SER A 43 3.93 7.64 -4.15
C SER A 43 2.86 7.43 -3.06
N GLU A 44 1.65 6.93 -3.38
CA GLU A 44 0.59 6.65 -2.39
C GLU A 44 0.79 5.34 -1.58
N GLY A 45 2.04 4.99 -1.30
CA GLY A 45 2.35 3.94 -0.33
C GLY A 45 2.39 4.52 1.08
N ILE A 46 1.63 3.92 2.02
CA ILE A 46 1.58 4.12 3.49
C ILE A 46 0.42 5.01 3.99
N TRP A 47 0.02 6.09 3.32
CA TRP A 47 -0.96 7.03 3.86
C TRP A 47 -2.43 6.64 3.58
N LEU A 48 -3.25 6.57 4.63
CA LEU A 48 -4.71 6.48 4.52
C LEU A 48 -5.32 7.88 4.35
N THR A 49 -6.51 7.97 3.75
CA THR A 49 -7.25 9.23 3.58
C THR A 49 -8.64 9.22 4.23
N ASP A 50 -9.09 8.04 4.68
CA ASP A 50 -10.37 7.86 5.37
C ASP A 50 -10.15 7.72 6.89
N TYR A 51 -10.89 8.52 7.65
CA TYR A 51 -10.78 8.56 9.11
C TYR A 51 -11.21 7.24 9.76
N ASP A 52 -12.36 6.68 9.36
CA ASP A 52 -12.92 5.48 9.97
C ASP A 52 -12.07 4.25 9.68
N GLN A 53 -11.51 4.18 8.47
CA GLN A 53 -10.52 3.17 8.08
C GLN A 53 -9.27 3.28 8.94
N ALA A 54 -8.69 4.47 9.08
CA ALA A 54 -7.48 4.67 9.90
C ALA A 54 -7.72 4.30 11.36
N MET A 55 -8.88 4.65 11.93
CA MET A 55 -9.23 4.27 13.30
C MET A 55 -9.45 2.77 13.46
N THR A 56 -9.96 2.10 12.43
CA THR A 56 -10.12 0.64 12.43
C THR A 56 -8.76 -0.05 12.40
N VAL A 57 -7.89 0.34 11.47
CA VAL A 57 -6.52 -0.20 11.36
C VAL A 57 -5.76 0.03 12.66
N ALA A 58 -5.82 1.22 13.25
CA ALA A 58 -5.15 1.55 14.51
C ALA A 58 -5.61 0.69 15.69
N LYS A 59 -6.91 0.37 15.77
CA LYS A 59 -7.44 -0.52 16.81
C LYS A 59 -7.00 -1.97 16.61
N GLU A 60 -6.91 -2.42 15.36
CA GLU A 60 -6.48 -3.78 15.02
C GLU A 60 -4.98 -3.98 15.21
N SER A 61 -4.17 -2.96 14.89
CA SER A 61 -2.72 -3.00 15.02
C SER A 61 -2.19 -2.57 16.39
N ASP A 62 -3.04 -2.00 17.25
CA ASP A 62 -2.65 -1.38 18.53
C ASP A 62 -1.57 -0.29 18.39
N LEU A 63 -1.61 0.43 17.25
CA LEU A 63 -0.69 1.53 16.94
C LEU A 63 -1.39 2.89 17.00
N PRO A 64 -0.68 3.95 17.46
CA PRO A 64 -1.21 5.31 17.40
C PRO A 64 -1.33 5.81 15.95
N VAL A 65 -2.27 6.74 15.74
CA VAL A 65 -2.47 7.39 14.43
C VAL A 65 -1.76 8.73 14.40
N LEU A 66 -0.93 8.94 13.38
CA LEU A 66 -0.42 10.25 13.02
C LEU A 66 -1.32 10.84 11.95
N ILE A 67 -1.97 11.95 12.28
CA ILE A 67 -2.87 12.67 11.38
C ILE A 67 -2.13 13.88 10.82
N ASN A 68 -1.90 13.90 9.51
CA ASN A 68 -1.39 15.04 8.77
C ASN A 68 -2.57 15.84 8.21
N PHE A 69 -2.73 17.08 8.66
CA PHE A 69 -3.68 18.02 8.07
C PHE A 69 -2.94 18.87 7.05
N SER A 70 -3.28 18.71 5.77
CA SER A 70 -2.54 19.31 4.66
C SER A 70 -3.42 20.18 3.77
N GLY A 71 -2.76 20.87 2.84
CA GLY A 71 -3.39 21.70 1.82
C GLY A 71 -2.52 21.67 0.58
N SER A 72 -2.66 20.61 -0.22
CA SER A 72 -1.78 20.24 -1.34
C SER A 72 -1.52 21.40 -2.31
N ASP A 73 -2.52 22.25 -2.57
CA ASP A 73 -2.43 23.31 -3.58
C ASP A 73 -2.09 24.72 -3.03
N TRP A 74 -2.03 24.93 -1.71
CA TRP A 74 -1.79 26.26 -1.12
C TRP A 74 -0.87 26.29 0.10
N CYS A 75 -0.59 25.16 0.75
CA CYS A 75 0.24 25.09 1.95
C CYS A 75 1.69 24.72 1.60
N ILE A 76 2.51 25.74 1.32
CA ILE A 76 3.95 25.57 1.02
C ILE A 76 4.70 24.85 2.16
N TRP A 77 4.35 25.14 3.42
CA TRP A 77 4.99 24.50 4.57
C TRP A 77 4.62 23.02 4.71
N CYS A 78 3.42 22.63 4.28
CA CYS A 78 2.98 21.24 4.27
C CYS A 78 3.75 20.45 3.20
N GLN A 79 3.88 21.02 1.99
CA GLN A 79 4.70 20.44 0.92
C GLN A 79 6.16 20.27 1.38
N LYS A 80 6.71 21.29 2.05
CA LYS A 80 8.06 21.24 2.58
C LYS A 80 8.21 20.16 3.68
N LEU A 81 7.21 19.98 4.54
CA LEU A 81 7.21 18.93 5.56
C LEU A 81 7.21 17.54 4.92
N GLU A 82 6.41 17.35 3.86
CA GLU A 82 6.39 16.12 3.08
C GLU A 82 7.80 15.82 2.56
N GLU A 83 8.41 16.75 1.83
CA GLU A 83 9.72 16.58 1.20
C GLU A 83 10.87 16.38 2.20
N GLU A 84 10.86 17.14 3.31
CA GLU A 84 11.98 17.15 4.27
C GLU A 84 11.85 16.08 5.36
N VAL A 85 10.65 15.55 5.61
CA VAL A 85 10.40 14.60 6.69
C VAL A 85 9.68 13.35 6.20
N PHE A 86 8.46 13.45 5.68
CA PHE A 86 7.65 12.27 5.41
C PHE A 86 8.18 11.42 4.24
N ASP A 87 8.84 12.05 3.28
CA ASP A 87 9.47 11.36 2.16
C ASP A 87 10.79 10.67 2.51
N LYS A 88 11.38 10.98 3.66
CA LYS A 88 12.66 10.41 4.08
C LYS A 88 12.49 8.94 4.43
N GLU A 89 13.44 8.12 3.98
CA GLU A 89 13.46 6.67 4.25
C GLU A 89 13.46 6.39 5.75
N GLU A 90 14.14 7.22 6.54
CA GLU A 90 14.18 7.10 7.99
C GLU A 90 12.80 7.30 8.65
N PHE A 91 11.99 8.22 8.12
CA PHE A 91 10.62 8.41 8.59
C PHE A 91 9.74 7.24 8.17
N LYS A 92 9.81 6.82 6.89
CA LYS A 92 9.03 5.70 6.36
C LYS A 92 9.29 4.42 7.16
N ALA A 93 10.55 4.09 7.42
CA ALA A 93 10.93 2.94 8.23
C ALA A 93 10.41 3.03 9.68
N TYR A 94 10.47 4.22 10.30
CA TYR A 94 9.88 4.42 11.63
C TYR A 94 8.36 4.25 11.61
N ALA A 95 7.68 4.86 10.63
CA ALA A 95 6.24 4.87 10.54
C ALA A 95 5.66 3.46 10.32
N GLU A 96 6.29 2.65 9.45
CA GLU A 96 5.87 1.26 9.18
C GLU A 96 5.75 0.41 10.45
N GLU A 97 6.65 0.59 11.42
CA GLU A 97 6.66 -0.19 12.66
C GLU A 97 5.82 0.41 13.79
N ASN A 98 5.56 1.73 13.75
CA ASN A 98 5.11 2.47 14.94
C ASN A 98 3.80 3.23 14.75
N LEU A 99 3.35 3.48 13.51
CA LEU A 99 2.27 4.42 13.24
C LEU A 99 1.26 3.87 12.22
N VAL A 100 0.01 4.31 12.36
CA VAL A 100 -0.93 4.38 11.24
C VAL A 100 -0.91 5.82 10.72
N LEU A 101 -0.64 5.99 9.43
CA LEU A 101 -0.55 7.31 8.81
C LEU A 101 -1.89 7.68 8.16
N LEU A 102 -2.43 8.85 8.51
CA LEU A 102 -3.67 9.41 7.95
C LEU A 102 -3.39 10.82 7.42
N ASN A 103 -3.64 11.06 6.14
CA ASN A 103 -3.56 12.39 5.52
C ASN A 103 -4.96 12.91 5.24
N LEU A 104 -5.29 14.07 5.79
CA LEU A 104 -6.53 14.80 5.53
C LEU A 104 -6.17 16.09 4.81
N ASP A 105 -6.33 16.08 3.49
CA ASP A 105 -6.01 17.21 2.62
C ASP A 105 -7.21 18.14 2.41
N PHE A 106 -6.96 19.44 2.47
CA PHE A 106 -7.97 20.51 2.32
C PHE A 106 -7.58 21.48 1.20
N PRO A 107 -7.73 21.08 -0.08
CA PRO A 107 -7.35 21.93 -1.20
C PRO A 107 -8.34 23.07 -1.40
N ARG A 108 -7.89 24.21 -1.94
CA ARG A 108 -8.77 25.36 -2.23
C ARG A 108 -9.49 25.25 -3.57
N LYS A 109 -8.88 24.56 -4.54
CA LYS A 109 -9.41 24.45 -5.90
C LYS A 109 -10.42 23.32 -6.05
N SER A 110 -10.45 22.35 -5.14
CA SER A 110 -11.43 21.26 -5.12
C SER A 110 -12.62 21.61 -4.24
N THR A 111 -13.82 21.26 -4.68
CA THR A 111 -15.02 21.33 -3.82
C THR A 111 -15.01 20.12 -2.88
N GLN A 112 -15.00 20.36 -1.58
CA GLN A 112 -15.10 19.30 -0.58
C GLN A 112 -16.55 18.81 -0.47
N SER A 113 -16.75 17.54 -0.10
CA SER A 113 -18.09 17.03 0.24
C SER A 113 -18.66 17.79 1.44
N GLU A 114 -19.99 17.85 1.57
CA GLU A 114 -20.65 18.55 2.68
C GLU A 114 -20.23 18.01 4.06
N GLU A 115 -19.85 16.74 4.13
CA GLU A 115 -19.37 16.08 5.35
C GLU A 115 -18.01 16.61 5.84
N VAL A 116 -17.18 17.13 4.94
CA VAL A 116 -15.81 17.61 5.23
C VAL A 116 -15.77 19.15 5.37
N GLN A 117 -16.85 19.85 5.04
CA GLN A 117 -16.95 21.31 5.19
C GLN A 117 -17.23 21.70 6.64
N ALA A 118 -16.46 22.66 7.17
CA ALA A 118 -16.60 23.21 8.52
C ALA A 118 -17.67 24.30 8.62
#